data_AF-A0A3S0DQ55-F1
#
_entry.id   AF-A0A3S0DQ55-F1
#
_cell.length_a   1.000
_cell.length_b   1.000
_cell.length_c   1.000
_cell.angle_alpha   90.00
_cell.angle_beta   90.00
_cell.angle_gamma   90.00
#
_symmetry.space_group_name_H-M   'P 1'
#
loop_
_entity.id
_entity.type
_entity.pdbx_description
1 polymer ?
#
loop_
_entity_poly.entity_id
_entity_poly.type
_entity_poly.pdbx_seq_one_letter_code
_entity_poly.pdbx_strand_id
1 'polypeptide(L)' 'MSDYKITEADIDGMVRYLEVYHPDRADRDYARALLEYTKSALHGIAKENPDNIEAMLEAYEQSLKT' A
#
# COMPACT_ATOMS: atom_id res chain seq x y z
N MET A 1 -7.10 12.71 -9.54
CA MET A 1 -6.74 11.61 -8.61
C MET A 1 -6.14 12.25 -7.39
N SER A 2 -6.64 11.94 -6.19
CA SER A 2 -6.25 12.60 -4.94
C SER A 2 -4.72 12.59 -4.76
N ASP A 3 -4.14 13.75 -4.42
CA ASP A 3 -2.74 13.90 -4.02
C ASP A 3 -2.50 13.23 -2.66
N TYR A 4 -2.75 11.93 -2.56
CA TYR A 4 -2.50 11.16 -1.35
C TYR A 4 -1.00 11.22 -1.06
N LYS A 5 -0.65 11.97 -0.02
CA LYS A 5 0.70 12.11 0.52
C LYS A 5 0.84 11.07 1.62
N ILE A 6 1.91 10.29 1.55
CA ILE A 6 2.31 9.39 2.63
C ILE A 6 2.62 10.25 3.85
N THR A 7 1.93 9.99 4.96
CA THR A 7 2.09 10.69 6.23
C THR A 7 3.03 9.92 7.15
N GLU A 8 3.51 10.58 8.21
CA GLU A 8 4.31 9.89 9.23
C GLU A 8 3.50 8.77 9.93
N ALA A 9 2.19 8.91 10.06
CA ALA A 9 1.34 7.87 10.64
C ALA A 9 1.27 6.61 9.75
N ASP A 10 1.29 6.78 8.43
CA ASP A 10 1.35 5.65 7.48
C ASP A 10 2.70 4.92 7.61
N ILE A 11 3.80 5.67 7.73
CA ILE A 11 5.15 5.12 7.94
C ILE A 11 5.20 4.36 9.27
N ASP A 12 4.67 4.93 10.36
CA ASP A 12 4.62 4.26 11.67
C ASP A 12 3.77 2.99 11.65
N GLY A 13 2.69 2.98 10.87
CA GLY A 13 1.88 1.78 10.63
C GLY A 13 2.69 0.69 9.91
N MET A 14 3.41 1.07 8.86
CA MET A 14 4.23 0.15 8.08
C MET A 14 5.43 -0.38 8.88
N VAL A 15 6.09 0.46 9.70
CA VAL A 15 7.16 0.01 10.59
C VAL A 15 6.66 -1.06 11.55
N ARG A 16 5.50 -0.86 12.20
CA ARG A 16 4.91 -1.87 13.10
C ARG A 16 4.59 -3.19 12.39
N TYR A 17 4.12 -3.12 11.14
CA TYR A 17 3.95 -4.32 10.31
C TYR A 17 5.30 -5.02 10.09
N LEU A 18 6.34 -4.29 9.71
CA LEU A 18 7.67 -4.84 9.48
C LEU A 18 8.28 -5.43 10.76
N GLU A 19 8.10 -4.80 11.93
CA GLU A 19 8.56 -5.34 13.22
C GLU A 19 7.99 -6.73 13.51
N VAL A 20 6.75 -7.01 13.08
CA VAL A 20 6.08 -8.29 13.31
C VAL A 20 6.48 -9.35 12.28
N TYR A 21 6.53 -8.98 10.99
CA TYR A 21 6.63 -9.95 9.89
C TYR A 21 8.02 -9.98 9.22
N HIS A 22 8.76 -8.88 9.27
CA HIS A 22 10.07 -8.68 8.62
C HIS A 22 11.01 -7.82 9.50
N PRO A 23 11.33 -8.28 10.73
CA PRO A 23 12.01 -7.43 11.72
C PRO A 23 13.42 -6.99 11.29
N ASP A 24 14.08 -7.73 10.40
CA ASP A 24 15.36 -7.37 9.77
C ASP A 24 15.26 -6.15 8.85
N ARG A 25 14.04 -5.74 8.49
CA ARG A 25 13.74 -4.62 7.58
C ARG A 25 12.85 -3.56 8.22
N ALA A 26 12.63 -3.62 9.54
CA ALA A 26 11.81 -2.68 10.31
C ALA A 26 12.50 -1.31 10.48
N ASP A 27 12.87 -0.72 9.36
CA ASP A 27 13.48 0.59 9.24
C ASP A 27 12.48 1.59 8.64
N ARG A 28 12.55 2.86 9.08
CA ARG A 28 11.63 3.91 8.64
C ARG A 28 11.80 4.26 7.16
N ASP A 29 13.04 4.29 6.67
CA ASP A 29 13.31 4.64 5.27
C ASP A 29 12.86 3.49 4.36
N TYR A 30 13.07 2.24 4.78
CA TYR A 30 12.52 1.07 4.10
C TYR A 30 10.99 1.09 4.07
N ALA A 31 10.34 1.39 5.19
CA ALA A 31 8.89 1.51 5.28
C ALA A 31 8.34 2.59 4.34
N ARG A 32 8.97 3.76 4.29
CA ARG A 32 8.61 4.84 3.36
C ARG A 32 8.77 4.40 1.91
N ALA A 33 9.92 3.84 1.55
CA ALA A 33 10.19 3.38 0.19
C ALA A 33 9.21 2.29 -0.27
N LEU A 34 8.82 1.37 0.64
CA LEU A 34 7.83 0.35 0.35
C LEU A 34 6.45 0.95 0.10
N LEU A 35 6.00 1.91 0.91
CA LEU A 35 4.73 2.61 0.69
C LEU A 35 4.70 3.37 -0.65
N GLU A 36 5.80 4.04 -1.00
CA GLU A 36 5.94 4.73 -2.30
C GLU A 36 5.91 3.75 -3.48
N TYR A 37 6.62 2.63 -3.35
CA TYR A 37 6.62 1.57 -4.35
C TYR A 37 5.22 0.98 -4.53
N THR A 38 4.53 0.61 -3.45
CA THR A 38 3.19 0.03 -3.52
C THR A 38 2.21 0.96 -4.23
N LYS A 39 2.27 2.28 -3.96
CA LYS A 39 1.46 3.27 -4.68
C LYS A 39 1.68 3.24 -6.19
N SER A 40 2.93 3.11 -6.63
CA SER A 40 3.27 3.04 -8.06
C SER A 40 2.95 1.67 -8.67
N ALA A 41 3.28 0.59 -7.96
CA ALA A 41 3.11 -0.79 -8.41
C ALA A 41 1.64 -1.13 -8.64
N LEU A 42 0.72 -0.65 -7.79
CA LEU A 42 -0.71 -0.82 -7.99
C LEU A 42 -1.19 -0.25 -9.33
N HIS A 43 -0.64 0.89 -9.76
CA HIS A 43 -0.94 1.45 -11.08
C HIS A 43 -0.42 0.57 -12.22
N GLY A 44 0.79 0.01 -12.07
CA GLY A 44 1.38 -0.91 -13.05
C GLY A 44 0.59 -2.22 -13.17
N ILE A 45 0.28 -2.86 -12.04
CA ILE A 45 -0.52 -4.09 -11.97
C ILE A 45 -1.87 -3.86 -12.64
N ALA A 46 -2.52 -2.73 -12.35
CA ALA A 46 -3.82 -2.43 -12.93
C ALA A 46 -3.80 -2.31 -14.45
N LYS A 47 -2.67 -1.87 -15.01
CA LYS A 47 -2.49 -1.71 -16.45
C LYS A 47 -2.10 -3.01 -17.15
N GLU A 48 -1.25 -3.83 -16.51
CA GLU A 48 -0.60 -4.97 -17.15
C GLU A 48 -1.30 -6.30 -16.87
N ASN A 49 -2.03 -6.40 -15.76
CA ASN A 49 -2.64 -7.66 -15.34
C ASN A 49 -3.99 -7.43 -14.64
N PRO A 50 -5.04 -7.08 -15.41
CA PRO A 50 -6.31 -6.62 -14.88
C PRO A 50 -7.04 -7.66 -14.01
N ASP A 51 -6.82 -8.96 -14.24
CA ASP A 51 -7.38 -10.04 -13.44
C ASP A 51 -6.93 -9.99 -11.96
N ASN A 52 -5.76 -9.38 -11.68
CA ASN A 52 -5.27 -9.19 -10.31
C ASN A 52 -5.95 -8.02 -9.58
N ILE A 53 -6.77 -7.22 -10.27
CA ILE A 53 -7.49 -6.08 -9.66
C ILE A 53 -8.82 -6.52 -9.06
N GLU A 54 -9.37 -7.69 -9.43
CA GLU A 54 -10.76 -8.05 -9.08
C GLU A 54 -11.02 -7.96 -7.57
N ALA A 55 -10.14 -8.51 -6.73
CA ALA A 55 -10.25 -8.40 -5.27
C ALA A 55 -10.14 -6.96 -4.75
N MET A 56 -9.38 -6.10 -5.44
CA MET A 56 -9.29 -4.67 -5.10
C MET A 56 -10.55 -3.91 -5.51
N LEU A 57 -11.17 -4.28 -6.64
CA LEU A 57 -12.44 -3.73 -7.09
C LEU A 57 -13.55 -4.08 -6.10
N GLU A 58 -13.65 -5.34 -5.69
CA GLU A 58 -14.63 -5.79 -4.69
C GLU A 58 -14.49 -5.03 -3.36
N ALA A 59 -13.25 -4.86 -2.86
CA ALA A 59 -12.98 -4.11 -1.64
C ALA A 59 -13.37 -2.63 -1.77
N TYR A 60 -13.10 -2.01 -2.93
CA TYR A 60 -13.51 -0.64 -3.21
C TYR A 60 -15.04 -0.51 -3.23
N GLU A 61 -15.74 -1.39 -3.94
CA GLU A 61 -17.20 -1.39 -4.00
C GLU A 61 -17.86 -1.60 -2.64
N GLN A 62 -17.25 -2.40 -1.75
CA GLN A 62 -17.70 -2.53 -0.37
C GLN A 62 -17.52 -1.23 0.42
N SER A 63 -16.39 -0.53 0.24
CA SER A 63 -16.13 0.74 0.94
C SER A 63 -17.12 1.86 0.57
N LEU A 64 -17.73 1.79 -0.62
CA LEU A 64 -18.73 2.75 -1.07
C LEU A 64 -20.12 2.50 -0.44
N LYS A 65 -20.35 1.34 0.16
CA LYS A 65 -21.63 0.96 0.79
C LYS A 65 -21.69 1.37 2.27
N THR A 66 -20.60 1.90 2.82
CA THR A 66 -20.44 2.42 4.18
C THR A 66 -20.37 3.94 4.19
#